data_AF-A0A1X0QPU1-F1
#
_entry.id   AF-A0A1X0QPU1-F1
#
_cell.length_a   1.000
_cell.length_b   1.000
_cell.length_c   1.000
_cell.angle_alpha   90.00
_cell.angle_beta   90.00
_cell.angle_gamma   90.00
#
_symmetry.space_group_name_H-M   'P 1'
#
loop_
_entity.id
_entity.type
_entity.pdbx_description
1 polymer ?
#
loop_
_entity_poly.entity_id
_entity_poly.type
_entity_poly.pdbx_seq_one_letter_code
_entity_poly.pdbx_strand_id
1 'polypeptide(L)' 'LPLPPAALNTWYRLLHRTISYKQRLHALIPSQHPSASCSFCGSADETTSHFFFSCSHKAALW' A
#
# COMPACT_ATOMS: atom_id res chain seq x y z
N LEU A 1 4.12 -1.03 22.33
CA LEU A 1 4.76 0.30 22.36
C LEU A 1 4.01 1.22 21.38
N PRO A 2 3.57 2.42 21.75
CA PRO A 2 2.98 3.35 20.78
C PRO A 2 4.05 3.78 19.77
N LEU A 3 3.71 3.76 18.48
CA LEU A 3 4.60 4.20 17.41
C LEU A 3 4.75 5.72 17.48
N PRO A 4 5.97 6.28 17.33
CA PRO A 4 6.14 7.72 17.24
C PRO A 4 5.36 8.27 16.05
N PRO A 5 4.83 9.51 16.11
CA PRO A 5 4.01 10.10 15.04
C PRO A 5 4.68 10.05 13.65
N ALA A 6 6.00 10.22 13.60
CA ALA A 6 6.78 10.09 12.37
C ALA A 6 6.71 8.68 11.75
N ALA A 7 6.56 7.63 12.55
CA ALA A 7 6.41 6.25 12.08
C ALA A 7 5.00 5.92 11.56
N LEU A 8 4.03 6.81 11.79
CA LEU A 8 2.73 6.75 11.13
C LEU A 8 2.78 7.33 9.71
N ASN A 9 3.81 8.12 9.37
CA ASN A 9 3.98 8.67 8.04
C ASN A 9 4.17 7.55 7.02
N THR A 10 3.38 7.56 5.96
CA THR A 10 3.48 6.58 4.89
C THR A 10 4.86 6.60 4.23
N TRP A 11 5.51 7.75 4.10
CA TRP A 11 6.90 7.83 3.62
C TRP A 11 7.90 7.09 4.52
N TYR A 12 7.73 7.19 5.83
CA TYR A 12 8.57 6.44 6.79
C TYR A 12 8.35 4.94 6.65
N ARG A 13 7.09 4.50 6.55
CA ARG A 13 6.77 3.09 6.35
C ARG A 13 7.27 2.55 5.01
N LEU A 14 7.33 3.39 3.97
CA LEU A 14 7.94 3.02 2.69
C LEU A 14 9.44 2.74 2.84
N LEU A 15 10.16 3.68 3.46
CA LEU A 15 11.61 3.54 3.71
C LEU A 15 11.93 2.27 4.51
N HIS A 16 11.12 1.99 5.52
CA HIS A 16 11.26 0.80 6.37
C HIS A 16 10.60 -0.46 5.78
N ARG A 17 10.02 -0.39 4.57
CA ARG A 17 9.31 -1.50 3.92
C ARG A 17 8.26 -2.14 4.84
N THR A 18 7.55 -1.34 5.63
CA THR A 18 6.47 -1.77 6.52
C THR A 18 5.08 -1.37 5.98
N ILE A 19 5.01 -0.90 4.73
CA ILE A 19 3.72 -0.63 4.08
C ILE A 19 3.02 -1.93 3.69
N SER A 20 1.73 -1.92 3.99
CA SER A 20 0.74 -2.88 3.54
C SER A 20 0.10 -2.35 2.25
N TYR A 21 0.56 -2.86 1.10
CA TYR A 21 -0.09 -2.69 -0.20
C TYR A 21 -0.75 -4.01 -0.63
N LYS A 22 -1.79 -3.97 -1.47
CA LYS A 22 -2.61 -5.16 -1.77
C LYS A 22 -1.81 -6.34 -2.27
N GLN A 23 -0.84 -6.14 -3.17
CA GLN A 23 -0.05 -7.27 -3.68
C GLN A 23 0.73 -7.99 -2.56
N ARG A 24 1.29 -7.25 -1.58
CA ARG A 24 1.97 -7.86 -0.44
C ARG A 24 0.99 -8.53 0.53
N LEU A 25 -0.16 -7.91 0.75
CA LEU A 25 -1.20 -8.48 1.60
C LEU A 25 -1.77 -9.78 1.00
N HIS A 26 -1.98 -9.81 -0.31
CA HIS A 26 -2.36 -11.02 -1.05
C HIS A 26 -1.30 -12.11 -0.92
N ALA A 27 -0.01 -11.76 -1.01
CA ALA A 27 1.07 -12.73 -0.84
C ALA A 27 1.19 -13.28 0.59
N LEU A 28 0.98 -12.44 1.61
CA LEU A 28 1.11 -12.85 3.02
C LEU A 28 -0.12 -13.56 3.56
N ILE A 29 -1.32 -13.09 3.19
CA ILE A 29 -2.60 -13.58 3.74
C ILE A 29 -3.64 -13.65 2.60
N PRO A 30 -3.47 -14.56 1.63
CA PRO A 30 -4.34 -14.65 0.44
C PRO A 30 -5.81 -14.94 0.78
N SER A 31 -6.07 -15.62 1.91
CA SER A 31 -7.43 -15.92 2.36
C SER A 31 -8.22 -14.66 2.76
N GLN A 32 -7.57 -13.65 3.31
CA GLN A 32 -8.19 -12.38 3.69
C GLN A 32 -8.10 -11.33 2.57
N HIS A 33 -7.09 -11.47 1.72
CA HIS A 33 -6.85 -10.58 0.58
C HIS A 33 -6.80 -11.42 -0.70
N PRO A 34 -7.95 -11.80 -1.28
CA PRO A 34 -8.00 -12.72 -2.42
C PRO A 34 -7.49 -12.11 -3.73
N SER A 35 -7.23 -10.80 -3.78
CA SER A 35 -6.76 -10.10 -4.96
C SER A 35 -5.65 -9.11 -4.62
N ALA A 36 -4.63 -9.07 -5.49
CA ALA A 36 -3.55 -8.09 -5.49
C ALA A 36 -3.94 -6.73 -6.12
N SER A 37 -5.13 -6.65 -6.71
CA SER A 37 -5.60 -5.48 -7.46
C SER A 37 -5.80 -4.26 -6.57
N CYS A 38 -5.48 -3.08 -7.10
CA CYS A 38 -5.65 -1.81 -6.41
C CYS A 38 -7.11 -1.56 -6.07
N SER A 39 -7.38 -1.23 -4.81
CA SER A 39 -8.73 -0.94 -4.35
C SER A 39 -9.31 0.37 -4.87
N PHE A 40 -8.47 1.27 -5.40
CA PHE A 40 -8.90 2.59 -5.86
C PHE A 40 -9.21 2.59 -7.36
N CYS A 41 -8.25 2.16 -8.19
CA CYS A 41 -8.46 2.16 -9.64
C CYS A 41 -9.01 0.84 -10.20
N GLY A 42 -8.85 -0.29 -9.48
CA GLY A 42 -9.30 -1.61 -9.92
C GLY A 42 -8.65 -2.17 -11.19
N SER A 43 -7.82 -1.39 -11.87
CA SER A 43 -7.31 -1.67 -13.22
C SER A 43 -5.91 -2.29 -13.25
N ALA A 44 -5.20 -2.27 -12.12
CA ALA A 44 -3.84 -2.79 -12.01
C ALA A 44 -3.61 -3.38 -10.61
N ASP A 45 -2.60 -4.24 -10.50
CA ASP A 45 -2.13 -4.72 -9.19
C ASP A 45 -1.49 -3.58 -8.39
N GLU A 46 -1.82 -3.53 -7.10
CA GLU A 46 -1.29 -2.53 -6.19
C GLU A 46 0.12 -2.90 -5.75
N THR A 47 1.08 -2.62 -6.62
CA THR A 47 2.50 -2.66 -6.30
C THR A 47 2.88 -1.44 -5.44
N THR A 48 4.08 -1.43 -4.87
CA THR A 48 4.61 -0.25 -4.15
C THR A 48 4.62 1.00 -5.03
N SER A 49 5.04 0.89 -6.29
CA SER A 49 5.06 2.02 -7.22
C SER A 49 3.64 2.48 -7.57
N HIS A 50 2.71 1.54 -7.75
CA HIS A 50 1.32 1.87 -8.01
C HIS A 50 0.64 2.55 -6.82
N PHE A 51 0.90 2.08 -5.61
CA PHE A 51 0.39 2.68 -4.37
C PHE A 51 0.86 4.12 -4.17
N PHE A 52 2.09 4.47 -4.55
CA PHE A 52 2.63 5.82 -4.32
C PHE A 52 2.45 6.77 -5.51
N PHE A 53 2.72 6.30 -6.72
CA PHE A 53 2.95 7.17 -7.87
C PHE A 53 2.00 6.88 -9.04
N SER A 54 1.72 5.61 -9.33
CA SER A 54 1.04 5.25 -10.58
C SER A 54 -0.49 5.21 -10.48
N CYS A 55 -1.06 5.16 -9.28
CA CYS A 55 -2.51 5.25 -9.10
C CYS A 55 -2.94 6.72 -9.10
N SER A 56 -3.61 7.16 -10.16
CA SER A 56 -4.15 8.52 -10.29
C SER A 56 -5.05 8.93 -9.11
N HIS A 57 -5.77 7.98 -8.53
CA HIS A 57 -6.68 8.22 -7.41
C HIS A 57 -5.92 8.44 -6.10
N LYS A 58 -4.79 7.75 -5.89
CA LYS A 58 -3.93 7.96 -4.71
C LYS A 58 -2.99 9.14 -4.87
N ALA A 59 -2.58 9.46 -6.09
CA ALA A 59 -1.77 10.64 -6.39
C ALA A 59 -2.42 11.94 -5.90
N ALA A 60 -3.77 12.02 -5.95
CA ALA A 60 -4.53 13.16 -5.46
C ALA A 60 -4.66 13.24 -3.92
N LEU A 61 -4.26 12.19 -3.19
CA LEU A 61 -4.34 12.14 -1.71
C LEU A 61 -3.01 12.49 -1.03
N TRP A 62 -1.93 12.62 -1.79
CA TRP A 62 -0.63 13.12 -1.33
C TRP A 62 -0.56 14.63 -1.48
#